data_AF-A0A0F9JM77-F1
#
_entry.id   AF-A0A0F9JM77-F1
#
_cell.length_a   1.000
_cell.length_b   1.000
_cell.length_c   1.000
_cell.angle_alpha   90.00
_cell.angle_beta   90.00
_cell.angle_gamma   90.00
#
_symmetry.space_group_name_H-M   'P 1'
#
loop_
_entity.id
_entity.type
_entity.pdbx_description
1 polymer ?
#
loop_
_entity_poly.entity_id
_entity_poly.type
_entity_poly.pdbx_seq_one_letter_code
_entity_poly.pdbx_strand_id
1 'polypeptide(L)'
;MIEKESYKLSIQGLSPLYIGSGDTYSQLDYISTEGKIHILDFNKILSSIPEEVIDDLKQTTLNKHTIRLLEKKHLKPHKEA
;
A
#
# COMPACT_ATOMS: atom_id res chain seq x y z
N MET A 1 -35.80 -28.67 -29.23
CA MET A 1 -35.12 -27.57 -28.51
C MET A 1 -35.12 -27.95 -27.04
N ILE A 2 -33.97 -28.05 -26.38
CA ILE A 2 -33.91 -28.35 -24.94
C ILE A 2 -33.83 -27.01 -24.23
N GLU A 3 -34.89 -26.65 -23.51
CA GLU A 3 -34.90 -25.47 -22.64
C GLU A 3 -33.90 -25.68 -21.51
N LYS A 4 -32.93 -24.78 -21.40
CA LYS A 4 -31.90 -24.82 -20.37
C LYS A 4 -32.50 -24.23 -19.09
N GLU A 5 -33.08 -25.08 -18.24
CA GLU A 5 -33.54 -24.65 -16.93
C GLU A 5 -32.35 -24.18 -16.07
N SER A 6 -32.48 -22.98 -15.51
CA SER A 6 -31.48 -22.39 -14.61
C SER A 6 -31.89 -22.67 -13.17
N TYR A 7 -31.13 -23.49 -12.47
CA TYR A 7 -31.34 -23.76 -11.05
C TYR A 7 -30.56 -22.76 -10.20
N LYS A 8 -31.26 -22.10 -9.27
CA LYS A 8 -30.63 -21.21 -8.29
C LYS A 8 -30.15 -22.05 -7.10
N LEU A 9 -28.84 -22.14 -6.92
CA LEU A 9 -28.22 -22.83 -5.79
C LEU A 9 -28.28 -21.96 -4.53
N SER A 10 -28.73 -22.55 -3.41
CA SER A 10 -28.66 -21.93 -2.08
C SER A 10 -27.50 -22.55 -1.30
N ILE A 11 -26.61 -21.73 -0.77
CA ILE A 11 -25.41 -22.16 -0.03
C ILE A 11 -25.43 -21.54 1.36
N GLN A 12 -25.21 -22.35 2.39
CA GLN A 12 -25.05 -21.90 3.78
C GLN A 12 -23.65 -22.28 4.29
N GLY A 13 -22.87 -21.30 4.73
CA GLY A 13 -21.56 -21.54 5.35
C GLY A 13 -21.71 -22.02 6.80
N LEU A 14 -21.26 -23.23 7.10
CA LEU A 14 -21.24 -23.81 8.46
C LEU A 14 -19.85 -23.78 9.10
N SER A 15 -18.84 -23.37 8.34
CA SER A 15 -17.44 -23.24 8.74
C SER A 15 -16.81 -22.06 7.98
N PRO A 16 -15.62 -21.58 8.40
CA PRO A 16 -14.88 -20.60 7.62
C PRO A 16 -14.65 -21.11 6.19
N LEU A 17 -15.12 -20.34 5.21
CA LEU A 17 -14.98 -20.62 3.78
C LEU A 17 -14.09 -19.55 3.17
N TYR A 18 -12.97 -19.96 2.56
CA TYR A 18 -12.04 -19.08 1.88
C TYR A 18 -11.87 -19.49 0.42
N ILE A 19 -12.27 -18.60 -0.49
CA ILE A 19 -11.98 -18.68 -1.93
C ILE A 19 -11.24 -17.39 -2.28
N GLY A 20 -9.91 -17.46 -2.41
CA GLY A 20 -9.07 -16.29 -2.69
C GLY A 20 -8.91 -16.03 -4.20
N SER A 21 -8.54 -14.79 -4.56
CA SER A 21 -8.12 -14.44 -5.93
C SER A 21 -6.72 -14.95 -6.26
N GLY A 22 -5.90 -15.25 -5.24
CA GLY A 22 -4.47 -15.50 -5.35
C GLY A 22 -3.61 -14.33 -4.87
N ASP A 23 -4.19 -13.14 -4.73
CA ASP A 23 -3.52 -11.97 -4.18
C ASP A 23 -3.52 -11.99 -2.65
N THR A 24 -2.58 -11.26 -2.05
CA THR A 24 -2.48 -11.10 -0.59
C THR A 24 -2.34 -9.64 -0.23
N TYR A 25 -2.98 -9.24 0.87
CA TYR A 25 -2.77 -7.92 1.45
C TYR A 25 -1.41 -7.86 2.13
N SER A 26 -0.62 -6.86 1.77
CA SER A 26 0.60 -6.45 2.45
C SER A 26 0.28 -5.61 3.69
N GLN A 27 1.29 -5.33 4.51
CA GLN A 27 1.15 -4.46 5.68
C GLN A 27 0.77 -3.01 5.34
N LEU A 28 0.96 -2.58 4.09
CA LEU A 28 0.56 -1.26 3.65
C LEU A 28 -0.93 -1.20 3.33
N ASP A 29 -1.57 -2.33 2.98
CA ASP A 29 -2.94 -2.33 2.46
C ASP A 29 -4.01 -2.27 3.56
N TYR A 30 -3.64 -2.33 4.84
CA TYR A 30 -4.61 -2.29 5.93
C TYR A 30 -4.09 -1.64 7.21
N ILE A 31 -5.04 -1.22 8.05
CA ILE A 31 -4.79 -0.77 9.41
C ILE A 31 -5.58 -1.67 10.36
N SER A 32 -4.97 -2.04 11.50
CA SER A 32 -5.68 -2.73 12.57
C SER A 32 -5.85 -1.83 13.79
N THR A 33 -7.09 -1.55 14.16
CA THR A 33 -7.48 -0.71 15.29
C THR A 33 -8.70 -1.31 15.97
N GLU A 34 -8.76 -1.28 17.31
CA GLU A 34 -9.93 -1.72 18.08
C GLU A 34 -10.40 -3.16 17.77
N GLY A 35 -9.46 -4.07 17.45
CA GLY A 35 -9.77 -5.45 17.11
C GLY A 35 -10.43 -5.64 15.74
N LYS A 36 -10.45 -4.60 14.90
CA LYS A 36 -10.93 -4.64 13.52
C LYS A 36 -9.77 -4.46 12.54
N ILE A 37 -9.97 -4.96 11.32
CA ILE A 37 -9.08 -4.76 10.18
C ILE A 37 -9.79 -3.85 9.17
N HIS A 38 -9.14 -2.75 8.81
CA HIS A 38 -9.63 -1.78 7.83
C HIS A 38 -8.76 -1.88 6.57
N ILE A 39 -9.33 -2.33 5.46
CA ILE A 39 -8.63 -2.36 4.17
C ILE A 39 -8.64 -0.94 3.58
N LEU A 40 -7.45 -0.46 3.19
CA LEU A 40 -7.27 0.88 2.66
C LEU A 40 -7.54 0.92 1.16
N ASP A 41 -8.38 1.87 0.75
CA ASP A 41 -8.58 2.20 -0.67
C ASP A 41 -7.63 3.35 -1.03
N PHE A 42 -6.42 3.00 -1.46
CA PHE A 42 -5.38 3.99 -1.80
C PHE A 42 -5.81 4.96 -2.88
N ASN A 43 -6.64 4.54 -3.84
CA ASN A 43 -7.13 5.44 -4.88
C ASN A 43 -7.99 6.54 -4.28
N LYS A 44 -8.89 6.19 -3.35
CA LYS A 44 -9.68 7.18 -2.62
C LYS A 44 -8.82 8.08 -1.75
N ILE A 45 -7.85 7.52 -1.03
CA ILE A 45 -6.95 8.29 -0.17
C ILE A 45 -6.16 9.30 -1.01
N LEU A 46 -5.52 8.87 -2.09
CA LEU A 46 -4.75 9.75 -2.97
C LEU A 46 -5.64 10.83 -3.61
N SER A 47 -6.88 10.50 -3.99
CA SER A 47 -7.82 11.50 -4.52
C SER A 47 -8.27 12.55 -3.50
N SER A 48 -8.11 12.28 -2.20
CA SER A 48 -8.46 13.20 -1.12
C SER A 48 -7.31 14.11 -0.68
N ILE A 49 -6.09 13.86 -1.17
CA ILE A 49 -4.92 14.67 -0.84
C ILE A 49 -4.85 15.83 -1.86
N PRO A 50 -4.84 17.10 -1.40
CA PRO A 50 -4.62 18.24 -2.30
C PRO A 50 -3.29 18.10 -3.04
N GLU A 51 -3.27 18.35 -4.35
CA GLU A 51 -2.07 18.22 -5.18
C GLU A 51 -0.88 19.03 -4.64
N GLU A 52 -1.16 20.17 -4.03
CA GLU A 52 -0.20 21.08 -3.40
C GLU A 52 0.66 20.40 -2.31
N VAL A 53 0.09 19.42 -1.59
CA VAL A 53 0.78 18.69 -0.52
C VAL A 53 1.64 17.54 -1.06
N ILE A 54 1.33 17.04 -2.26
CA ILE A 54 2.07 15.93 -2.90
C ILE A 54 3.47 16.38 -3.33
N ASP A 55 3.62 17.63 -3.76
CA ASP A 55 4.91 18.17 -4.19
C ASP A 55 5.87 18.38 -3.00
N ASP A 56 5.36 18.75 -1.82
CA ASP A 56 6.15 18.87 -0.59
C ASP A 56 6.75 17.52 -0.13
N LEU A 57 6.00 16.42 -0.31
CA LEU A 57 6.44 15.05 0.00
C LEU A 57 7.58 14.59 -0.94
N LYS A 58 7.52 14.98 -2.22
CA LYS A 58 8.59 14.68 -3.19
C LYS A 58 9.87 15.45 -2.87
N GLN A 59 9.74 16.74 -2.51
CA GLN A 59 10.90 17.58 -2.20
C GLN A 59 11.61 17.19 -0.89
N THR A 60 10.87 16.78 0.14
CA THR A 60 11.49 16.31 1.40
C THR A 60 12.33 15.04 1.21
N THR A 61 11.94 14.16 0.29
CA THR A 61 12.70 12.95 -0.03
C THR A 61 13.99 13.26 -0.80
N LEU A 62 13.93 14.21 -1.74
CA LEU A 62 15.10 14.69 -2.51
C LEU A 62 16.14 15.37 -1.61
N ASN A 63 15.68 16.19 -0.66
CA ASN A 63 16.55 16.92 0.26
C ASN A 63 17.29 15.97 1.21
N LYS A 64 16.63 14.94 1.75
CA LYS A 64 17.29 13.91 2.58
C LYS A 64 18.36 13.15 1.80
N HIS A 65 18.10 12.81 0.53
CA HIS A 65 19.10 12.11 -0.28
C HIS A 65 20.29 13.01 -0.61
N THR A 66 20.06 14.30 -0.86
CA THR A 66 21.10 15.28 -1.17
C THR A 66 21.99 15.57 0.04
N ILE A 67 21.42 15.73 1.24
CA ILE A 67 22.18 15.90 2.48
C ILE A 67 23.09 14.68 2.73
N ARG A 68 22.55 13.47 2.56
CA ARG A 68 23.33 12.23 2.74
C ARG A 68 24.47 12.08 1.73
N LEU A 69 24.32 12.64 0.53
CA LEU A 69 25.39 12.66 -0.48
C LEU A 69 26.45 13.72 -0.19
N LEU A 70 26.06 14.87 0.37
CA LEU A 70 26.98 15.94 0.78
C LEU A 70 27.83 15.52 2.00
N GLU A 71 27.25 14.87 3.01
CA GLU A 71 27.99 14.31 4.15
C GLU A 71 29.03 13.27 3.70
N LYS A 72 28.66 12.39 2.76
CA LYS A 72 29.61 11.40 2.19
C LYS A 72 30.75 12.03 1.41
N LYS A 73 30.57 13.22 0.81
CA LYS A 73 31.64 13.93 0.09
C LYS A 73 32.60 14.65 1.03
N HIS A 74 32.13 15.13 2.19
CA HIS A 74 32.97 15.79 3.20
C HIS A 74 33.71 14.83 4.15
N LEU A 75 33.40 13.52 4.12
CA LEU A 75 34.10 12.46 4.86
C LEU A 75 35.18 11.74 4.02
N LYS A 76 35.92 12.44 3.15
CA LYS A 76 37.21 11.92 2.68
C LYS A 76 38.27 12.33 3.71
N PRO A 77 38.91 11.39 4.43
CA PRO A 77 40.02 11.75 5.30
C PRO A 77 41.17 12.27 4.45
N HIS A 78 41.65 13.46 4.78
CA HIS A 78 43.06 13.82 4.60
C HIS A 78 43.88 12.70 5.25
N LYS A 79 44.44 11.81 4.43
CA LYS A 79 45.66 11.09 4.80
C LYS A 79 46.80 11.83 4.11
N GLU A 80 47.29 12.85 4.81
CA GLU A 80 48.67 13.30 4.67
C GLU A 80 49.51 12.45 5.64
N ALA A 81 50.42 11.66 5.07
CA ALA A 81 51.74 11.27 5.61
C ALA A 81 52.41 10.36 4.58
#